data_AF-A0A3D5KPS9-F1
#
_entry.id   AF-A0A3D5KPS9-F1
#
_cell.length_a   1.000
_cell.length_b   1.000
_cell.length_c   1.000
_cell.angle_alpha   90.00
_cell.angle_beta   90.00
_cell.angle_gamma   90.00
#
_symmetry.space_group_name_H-M   'P 1'
#
loop_
_entity.id
_entity.type
_entity.pdbx_description
1 polymer ?
#
loop_
_entity_poly.entity_id
_entity_poly.type
_entity_poly.pdbx_seq_one_letter_code
_entity_poly.pdbx_strand_id
1 'polypeptide(L)'
;MMGDGTNDAPALAQADVGVAMNSGTQAAKEAGNMVDLDNDPTKLIEIVEIGKQLLMTRGTLTTFSIANDVAKYFAIVPALFIAAIPALQGLNIMKLESPESAILSAIIFNALIIPALIPLALKGVAYKPIGASALLRRNLFIYGLGGVIIPFIGIKLIDLAVALFI
;
A
#
# COMPACT_ATOMS: atom_id res chain seq x y z
N MET A 1 7.72 -17.15 -19.59
CA MET A 1 7.77 -17.81 -20.91
C MET A 1 6.36 -17.95 -21.44
N MET A 2 6.16 -17.91 -22.75
CA MET A 2 4.89 -18.27 -23.38
C MET A 2 5.12 -19.38 -24.42
N GLY A 3 4.16 -20.29 -24.54
CA GLY A 3 4.21 -21.40 -25.49
C GLY A 3 2.85 -22.03 -25.71
N ASP A 4 2.76 -22.87 -26.73
CA ASP A 4 1.53 -23.54 -27.15
C ASP A 4 1.77 -24.99 -27.59
N GLY A 5 3.02 -25.38 -27.85
CA GLY A 5 3.40 -26.72 -28.28
C GLY A 5 3.71 -27.68 -27.13
N THR A 6 3.58 -28.97 -27.39
CA THR A 6 4.05 -30.04 -26.47
C THR A 6 5.56 -29.95 -26.22
N ASN A 7 6.31 -29.46 -27.21
CA ASN A 7 7.74 -29.17 -27.10
C ASN A 7 8.06 -27.98 -26.18
N ASP A 8 7.10 -27.09 -25.94
CA ASP A 8 7.26 -25.96 -25.03
C ASP A 8 6.97 -26.34 -23.57
N ALA A 9 6.30 -27.48 -23.33
CA ALA A 9 5.91 -27.92 -22.00
C ALA A 9 7.08 -28.01 -21.00
N PRO A 10 8.27 -28.57 -21.33
CA PRO A 10 9.40 -28.57 -20.40
C PRO A 10 9.89 -27.16 -20.06
N ALA A 11 9.86 -26.25 -21.03
CA ALA A 11 10.35 -24.90 -20.87
C ALA A 11 9.33 -24.00 -20.14
N LEU A 12 8.03 -24.22 -20.34
CA LEU A 12 6.95 -23.65 -19.54
C LEU A 12 7.03 -24.11 -18.09
N ALA A 13 7.29 -25.39 -17.85
CA ALA A 13 7.43 -25.94 -16.51
C ALA A 13 8.69 -25.46 -15.78
N GLN A 14 9.76 -25.13 -16.52
CA GLN A 14 11.00 -24.59 -15.96
C GLN A 14 10.92 -23.09 -15.69
N ALA A 15 10.08 -22.35 -16.42
CA ALA A 15 9.94 -20.92 -16.23
C ALA A 15 9.27 -20.59 -14.89
N ASP A 16 9.72 -19.53 -14.20
CA ASP A 16 9.07 -19.06 -12.96
C ASP A 16 7.61 -18.64 -13.19
N VAL A 17 7.32 -18.18 -14.42
CA VAL A 17 5.98 -17.84 -14.89
C VAL A 17 5.83 -18.32 -16.34
N GLY A 18 5.13 -19.43 -16.54
CA GLY A 18 4.72 -19.99 -17.82
C GLY A 18 3.28 -19.63 -18.18
N VAL A 19 3.07 -19.14 -19.41
CA VAL A 19 1.74 -18.84 -19.97
C VAL A 19 1.49 -19.72 -21.19
N ALA A 20 0.46 -20.56 -21.13
CA ALA A 20 0.06 -21.40 -22.24
C ALA A 20 -1.05 -20.72 -23.07
N MET A 21 -1.04 -20.87 -24.39
CA MET A 21 -2.16 -20.41 -25.22
C MET A 21 -3.33 -21.40 -25.17
N ASN A 22 -4.56 -20.91 -25.25
CA ASN A 22 -5.76 -21.74 -25.28
C ASN A 22 -5.88 -22.59 -26.57
N SER A 23 -5.29 -22.19 -27.68
CA SER A 23 -5.15 -23.01 -28.88
C SER A 23 -4.05 -24.06 -28.76
N GLY A 24 -3.22 -23.99 -27.72
CA GLY A 24 -2.10 -24.90 -27.48
C GLY A 24 -2.50 -26.30 -27.07
N THR A 25 -1.52 -27.20 -27.06
CA THR A 25 -1.70 -28.60 -26.69
C THR A 25 -2.05 -28.73 -25.20
N GLN A 26 -2.72 -29.84 -24.83
CA GLN A 26 -3.02 -30.11 -23.42
C GLN A 26 -1.74 -30.17 -22.57
N ALA A 27 -0.66 -30.73 -23.12
CA ALA A 27 0.63 -30.77 -22.46
C ALA A 27 1.18 -29.37 -22.15
N ALA A 28 1.04 -28.40 -23.07
CA ALA A 28 1.43 -27.02 -22.82
C ALA A 28 0.56 -26.36 -21.73
N LYS A 29 -0.75 -26.60 -21.77
CA LYS A 29 -1.70 -26.05 -20.77
C LYS A 29 -1.51 -26.61 -19.37
N GLU A 30 -1.20 -27.90 -19.26
CA GLU A 30 -0.93 -28.55 -17.97
C GLU A 30 0.45 -28.14 -17.39
N ALA A 31 1.41 -27.81 -18.26
CA ALA A 31 2.73 -27.34 -17.85
C ALA A 31 2.78 -25.83 -17.50
N GLY A 32 1.86 -25.02 -18.04
CA GLY A 32 1.79 -23.58 -17.79
C GLY A 32 1.14 -23.22 -16.44
N ASN A 33 1.49 -22.07 -15.87
CA ASN A 33 0.87 -21.55 -14.65
C ASN A 33 -0.42 -20.76 -14.93
N MET A 34 -0.54 -20.21 -16.13
CA MET A 34 -1.68 -19.42 -16.60
C MET A 34 -2.02 -19.82 -18.04
N VAL A 35 -3.28 -19.64 -18.43
CA VAL A 35 -3.75 -19.90 -19.80
C VAL A 35 -4.29 -18.60 -20.38
N ASP A 36 -3.75 -18.17 -21.53
CA ASP A 36 -4.31 -17.08 -22.30
C ASP A 36 -5.45 -17.59 -23.21
N LEU A 37 -6.66 -17.12 -22.93
CA LEU A 37 -7.87 -17.52 -23.63
C LEU A 37 -7.97 -16.94 -25.05
N ASP A 38 -7.30 -15.81 -25.31
CA ASP A 38 -7.42 -15.09 -26.59
C ASP A 38 -6.30 -15.42 -27.58
N ASN A 39 -5.30 -16.19 -27.16
CA ASN A 39 -4.15 -16.62 -27.97
C ASN A 39 -3.34 -15.45 -28.54
N ASP A 40 -3.19 -14.38 -27.77
CA ASP A 40 -2.46 -13.18 -28.15
C ASP A 40 -1.13 -13.08 -27.37
N PRO A 41 0.02 -13.27 -28.03
CA PRO A 41 1.31 -13.21 -27.36
C PRO A 41 1.64 -11.82 -26.78
N THR A 42 0.98 -10.75 -27.23
CA THR A 42 1.19 -9.40 -26.70
C THR A 42 0.65 -9.25 -25.28
N LYS A 43 -0.31 -10.08 -24.85
CA LYS A 43 -0.85 -10.08 -23.48
C LYS A 43 0.17 -10.40 -22.41
N LEU A 44 1.29 -11.02 -22.75
CA LEU A 44 2.37 -11.23 -21.79
C LEU A 44 2.87 -9.88 -21.22
N ILE A 45 2.87 -8.82 -22.03
CA ILE A 45 3.23 -7.47 -21.59
C ILE A 45 2.21 -6.94 -20.58
N GLU A 46 0.91 -7.12 -20.85
CA GLU A 46 -0.18 -6.72 -19.97
C GLU A 46 -0.14 -7.46 -18.63
N ILE A 47 0.10 -8.78 -18.65
CA ILE A 47 0.25 -9.60 -17.43
C ILE A 47 1.39 -9.06 -16.56
N VAL A 48 2.53 -8.74 -17.17
CA VAL A 48 3.68 -8.16 -16.46
C VAL A 48 3.36 -6.77 -15.91
N GLU A 49 2.62 -5.95 -16.66
CA GLU A 49 2.20 -4.62 -16.22
C GLU A 49 1.25 -4.67 -15.01
N ILE A 50 0.22 -5.51 -15.06
CA ILE A 50 -0.71 -5.75 -13.95
C ILE A 50 0.04 -6.26 -12.73
N GLY A 51 0.94 -7.24 -12.90
CA GLY A 51 1.77 -7.77 -11.82
C GLY A 51 2.62 -6.68 -11.16
N LYS A 52 3.25 -5.80 -11.96
CA LYS A 52 4.01 -4.66 -11.44
C LYS A 52 3.12 -3.66 -10.71
N GLN A 53 1.93 -3.35 -11.22
CA GLN A 53 0.98 -2.45 -10.57
C GLN A 53 0.56 -2.97 -9.20
N LEU A 54 0.27 -4.27 -9.08
CA LEU A 54 -0.08 -4.91 -7.81
C LEU A 54 1.06 -4.80 -6.79
N LEU A 55 2.29 -5.12 -7.18
CA LEU A 55 3.47 -5.00 -6.32
C LEU A 55 3.72 -3.55 -5.87
N MET A 56 3.60 -2.60 -6.80
CA MET A 56 3.76 -1.16 -6.52
C MET A 56 2.70 -0.66 -5.54
N THR A 57 1.45 -1.06 -5.73
CA THR A 57 0.34 -0.67 -4.86
C THR A 57 0.55 -1.18 -3.45
N ARG A 58 0.95 -2.46 -3.31
CA ARG A 58 1.25 -3.05 -2.01
C ARG A 58 2.37 -2.31 -1.29
N GLY A 59 3.53 -2.15 -1.93
CA GLY A 59 4.68 -1.46 -1.32
C GLY A 59 4.38 0.00 -0.96
N THR A 60 3.55 0.65 -1.78
CA THR A 60 3.07 2.02 -1.53
C THR A 60 2.20 2.11 -0.28
N LEU A 61 1.19 1.25 -0.17
CA LEU A 61 0.29 1.25 0.99
C LEU A 61 1.05 0.89 2.27
N THR A 62 1.99 -0.06 2.21
CA THR A 62 2.84 -0.39 3.36
C THR A 62 3.70 0.80 3.79
N THR A 63 4.33 1.49 2.84
CA THR A 63 5.16 2.67 3.13
C THR A 63 4.35 3.78 3.79
N PHE A 64 3.16 4.07 3.23
CA PHE A 64 2.24 5.06 3.80
C PHE A 64 1.78 4.66 5.21
N SER A 65 1.38 3.40 5.38
CA SER A 65 0.85 2.90 6.65
C SER A 65 1.89 2.91 7.77
N ILE A 66 3.14 2.54 7.47
CA ILE A 66 4.23 2.59 8.47
C ILE A 66 4.58 4.03 8.81
N ALA A 67 4.68 4.91 7.82
CA ALA A 67 4.99 6.32 8.05
C ALA A 67 3.94 7.02 8.94
N ASN A 68 2.68 6.60 8.84
CA ASN A 68 1.58 7.12 9.65
C ASN A 68 1.74 6.86 11.15
N ASP A 69 2.37 5.75 11.52
CA ASP A 69 2.55 5.40 12.93
C ASP A 69 3.35 6.47 13.70
N VAL A 70 4.22 7.24 13.03
CA VAL A 70 4.93 8.38 13.63
C VAL A 70 3.95 9.35 14.28
N ALA A 71 2.93 9.81 13.55
CA ALA A 71 1.94 10.75 14.07
C ALA A 71 1.09 10.13 15.19
N LYS A 72 0.73 8.83 15.06
CA LYS A 72 -0.03 8.12 16.08
C LYS A 72 0.72 8.06 17.42
N TYR A 73 2.03 7.82 17.39
CA TYR A 73 2.85 7.84 18.60
C TYR A 73 2.85 9.23 19.26
N PHE A 74 2.99 10.31 18.48
CA PHE A 74 2.93 11.68 19.01
C PHE A 74 1.55 12.08 19.54
N ALA A 75 0.47 11.44 19.09
CA ALA A 75 -0.87 11.65 19.65
C ALA A 75 -1.07 10.89 20.97
N ILE A 76 -0.75 9.59 20.97
CA ILE A 76 -1.17 8.67 22.03
C ILE A 76 -0.20 8.69 23.23
N VAL A 77 1.12 8.72 22.99
CA VAL A 77 2.11 8.62 24.08
C VAL A 77 1.98 9.77 25.09
N PRO A 78 1.90 11.05 24.67
CA PRO A 78 1.72 12.14 25.62
C PRO A 78 0.39 12.02 26.36
N ALA A 79 -0.70 11.72 25.64
CA ALA A 79 -2.03 11.58 26.22
C ALA A 79 -2.09 10.51 27.32
N LEU A 80 -1.51 9.34 27.08
CA LEU A 80 -1.60 8.21 28.01
C LEU A 80 -0.77 8.39 29.27
N PHE A 81 0.35 9.12 29.19
CA PHE A 81 1.31 9.22 30.28
C PHE A 81 1.40 10.59 30.95
N ILE A 82 0.68 11.62 30.48
CA ILE A 82 0.80 12.98 31.04
C ILE A 82 0.48 13.06 32.55
N ALA A 83 -0.41 12.19 33.05
CA ALA A 83 -0.75 12.12 34.47
C ALA A 83 0.39 11.58 35.34
N ALA A 84 1.20 10.66 34.81
CA ALA A 84 2.33 10.05 35.52
C ALA A 84 3.65 10.80 35.27
N ILE A 85 3.83 11.35 34.07
CA ILE A 85 5.06 12.00 33.63
C ILE A 85 4.69 13.30 32.89
N PRO A 86 4.47 14.42 33.62
CA PRO A 86 4.09 15.71 33.04
C PRO A 86 5.08 16.24 31.99
N ALA A 87 6.36 15.87 32.09
CA ALA A 87 7.41 16.25 31.13
C ALA A 87 7.10 15.78 29.69
N LEU A 88 6.27 14.74 29.50
CA LEU A 88 5.87 14.26 28.18
C LEU A 88 4.89 15.21 27.46
N GLN A 89 4.35 16.22 28.13
CA GLN A 89 3.55 17.25 27.46
C GLN A 89 4.33 17.98 26.35
N GLY A 90 5.65 18.09 26.47
CA GLY A 90 6.51 18.65 25.42
C GLY A 90 6.52 17.84 24.12
N LEU A 91 6.10 16.57 24.16
CA LEU A 91 5.94 15.71 22.98
C LEU A 91 4.57 15.87 22.31
N ASN A 92 3.62 16.61 22.90
CA ASN A 92 2.36 16.95 22.25
C ASN A 92 2.57 18.04 21.18
N ILE A 93 3.28 17.68 20.11
CA ILE A 93 3.61 18.58 18.99
C ILE A 93 2.34 19.11 18.32
N MET A 94 1.29 18.28 18.25
CA MET A 94 -0.01 18.63 17.67
C MET A 94 -0.83 19.58 18.55
N LYS A 95 -0.45 19.78 19.82
CA LYS A 95 -1.22 20.54 20.81
C LYS A 95 -2.68 20.06 20.88
N LEU A 96 -2.85 18.76 21.03
CA LEU A 96 -4.17 18.14 21.26
C LEU A 96 -4.74 18.59 22.60
N GLU A 97 -6.06 18.74 22.68
CA GLU A 97 -6.73 19.50 23.74
C GLU A 97 -6.77 18.76 25.09
N SER A 98 -7.16 17.48 25.07
CA SER A 98 -7.22 16.62 26.25
C SER A 98 -6.68 15.21 25.96
N PRO A 99 -6.29 14.44 26.98
CA PRO A 99 -5.91 13.03 26.80
C PRO A 99 -7.01 12.19 26.14
N GLU A 100 -8.28 12.39 26.54
CA GLU A 100 -9.39 11.62 25.98
C GLU A 100 -9.65 11.96 24.51
N SER A 101 -9.68 13.26 24.17
CA SER A 101 -9.86 13.73 22.79
C SER A 101 -8.71 13.30 21.89
N ALA A 102 -7.47 13.31 22.39
CA ALA A 102 -6.30 12.85 21.64
C ALA A 102 -6.38 11.37 21.26
N ILE A 103 -6.72 10.50 22.22
CA ILE A 103 -6.85 9.06 21.98
C ILE A 103 -8.03 8.79 21.05
N LEU A 104 -9.18 9.43 21.27
CA LEU A 104 -10.36 9.26 20.44
C LEU A 104 -10.10 9.70 18.99
N SER A 105 -9.41 10.83 18.80
CA SER A 105 -9.07 11.36 17.48
C SER A 105 -8.12 10.44 16.72
N ALA A 106 -7.12 9.87 17.40
CA ALA A 106 -6.21 8.91 16.80
C ALA A 106 -6.95 7.63 16.35
N ILE A 107 -7.90 7.13 17.15
CA ILE A 107 -8.72 5.95 16.81
C ILE A 107 -9.65 6.26 15.63
N ILE A 108 -10.35 7.38 15.64
CA ILE A 108 -11.22 7.81 14.54
C ILE A 108 -10.42 7.95 13.25
N PHE A 109 -9.26 8.60 13.30
CA PHE A 109 -8.39 8.74 12.13
C PHE A 109 -7.99 7.37 11.57
N ASN A 110 -7.62 6.42 12.43
CA ASN A 110 -7.25 5.06 12.01
C ASN A 110 -8.43 4.31 11.38
N ALA A 111 -9.66 4.57 11.82
CA ALA A 111 -10.86 4.02 11.20
C ALA A 111 -11.17 4.65 9.83
N LEU A 112 -10.98 5.97 9.69
CA LEU A 112 -11.29 6.71 8.45
C LEU A 112 -10.24 6.52 7.35
N ILE A 113 -8.97 6.29 7.71
CA ILE A 113 -7.91 6.17 6.70
C ILE A 113 -8.05 4.91 5.86
N ILE A 114 -8.63 3.83 6.39
CA ILE A 114 -8.86 2.57 5.68
C ILE A 114 -9.79 2.79 4.45
N PRO A 115 -11.04 3.27 4.61
CA PRO A 115 -11.92 3.52 3.47
C PRO A 115 -11.37 4.58 2.51
N ALA A 116 -10.63 5.57 3.03
CA ALA A 116 -9.97 6.58 2.18
C ALA A 116 -8.91 5.97 1.24
N LEU A 117 -8.26 4.87 1.64
CA LEU A 117 -7.26 4.18 0.82
C LEU A 117 -7.84 3.12 -0.12
N ILE A 118 -9.12 2.72 0.04
CA ILE A 118 -9.77 1.71 -0.83
C ILE A 118 -9.68 2.08 -2.33
N PRO A 119 -10.00 3.32 -2.75
CA PRO A 119 -9.91 3.68 -4.16
C PRO A 119 -8.51 3.52 -4.73
N LEU A 120 -7.48 3.81 -3.93
CA LEU A 120 -6.08 3.62 -4.32
C LEU A 120 -5.71 2.14 -4.42
N ALA A 121 -6.18 1.32 -3.47
CA ALA A 121 -5.95 -0.12 -3.46
C ALA A 121 -6.59 -0.82 -4.68
N LEU A 122 -7.78 -0.36 -5.10
CA LEU A 122 -8.51 -0.95 -6.23
C LEU A 122 -8.04 -0.42 -7.60
N LYS A 123 -7.80 0.88 -7.73
CA LYS A 123 -7.30 1.47 -9.00
C LYS A 123 -5.83 1.12 -9.26
N GLY A 124 -5.08 0.84 -8.19
CA GLY A 124 -3.65 0.56 -8.25
C GLY A 124 -2.78 1.77 -8.54
N VAL A 125 -1.50 1.66 -8.21
CA VAL A 125 -0.48 2.68 -8.44
C VAL A 125 0.15 2.45 -9.81
N ALA A 126 -0.07 3.40 -10.73
CA ALA A 126 0.48 3.33 -12.08
C ALA A 126 1.99 3.11 -12.08
N TYR A 127 2.43 2.06 -12.78
CA TYR A 127 3.85 1.75 -12.96
C TYR A 127 4.51 2.80 -13.86
N LYS A 128 5.76 3.15 -13.54
CA LYS A 128 6.63 3.95 -14.42
C LYS A 128 7.93 3.18 -14.65
N PRO A 129 8.37 3.00 -15.91
CA PRO A 129 9.59 2.27 -16.23
C PRO A 129 10.83 3.13 -15.95
N ILE A 130 11.13 3.35 -14.67
CA ILE A 130 12.34 4.04 -14.21
C ILE A 130 13.17 3.10 -13.33
N GLY A 131 14.44 3.43 -13.11
CA GLY A 131 15.34 2.60 -12.31
C GLY A 131 14.82 2.36 -10.88
N ALA A 132 15.18 1.22 -10.28
CA ALA A 132 14.70 0.80 -8.96
C ALA A 132 14.95 1.85 -7.88
N SER A 133 16.14 2.47 -7.86
CA SER A 133 16.48 3.53 -6.91
C SER A 133 15.60 4.78 -7.07
N ALA A 134 15.25 5.14 -8.32
CA ALA A 134 14.37 6.27 -8.60
C ALA A 134 12.92 5.97 -8.21
N LEU A 135 12.45 4.73 -8.42
CA LEU A 135 11.14 4.26 -7.94
C LEU A 135 11.05 4.33 -6.41
N LEU A 136 12.06 3.81 -5.71
CA LEU A 136 12.11 3.83 -4.26
C LEU A 136 12.11 5.26 -3.72
N ARG A 137 12.98 6.12 -4.23
CA ARG A 137 13.05 7.53 -3.80
C ARG A 137 11.73 8.25 -4.02
N ARG A 138 11.09 8.04 -5.18
CA ARG A 138 9.78 8.63 -5.48
C ARG A 138 8.71 8.10 -4.52
N ASN A 139 8.71 6.80 -4.23
CA ASN A 139 7.74 6.20 -3.33
C ASN A 139 7.88 6.73 -1.90
N LEU A 140 9.10 6.77 -1.37
CA LEU A 140 9.38 7.35 -0.05
C LEU A 140 9.03 8.84 0.00
N PHE A 141 9.31 9.59 -1.06
CA PHE A 141 9.01 11.02 -1.09
C PHE A 141 7.52 11.31 -1.15
N ILE A 142 6.74 10.57 -1.95
CA ILE A 142 5.30 10.83 -2.08
C ILE A 142 4.53 10.19 -0.93
N TYR A 143 4.70 8.89 -0.73
CA TYR A 143 3.88 8.10 0.19
C TYR A 143 4.48 7.98 1.58
N GLY A 144 5.80 8.04 1.71
CA GLY A 144 6.45 8.16 3.02
C GLY A 144 6.17 9.54 3.63
N LEU A 145 6.51 10.63 2.93
CA LEU A 145 6.25 11.98 3.44
C LEU A 145 4.75 12.26 3.58
N GLY A 146 3.93 11.86 2.60
CA GLY A 146 2.47 11.94 2.70
C GLY A 146 1.94 11.14 3.89
N GLY A 147 2.49 9.95 4.13
CA GLY A 147 2.17 9.11 5.28
C GLY A 147 2.55 9.72 6.61
N VAL A 148 3.57 10.59 6.67
CA VAL A 148 3.88 11.38 7.88
C VAL A 148 2.93 12.57 8.00
N ILE A 149 2.79 13.40 6.96
CA ILE A 149 2.12 14.71 7.07
C ILE A 149 0.60 14.58 7.22
N ILE A 150 -0.03 13.73 6.40
CA ILE A 150 -1.49 13.56 6.39
C ILE A 150 -2.07 13.23 7.78
N PRO A 151 -1.53 12.26 8.55
CA PRO A 151 -2.08 11.96 9.87
C PRO A 151 -1.87 13.06 10.90
N PHE A 152 -0.77 13.83 10.85
CA PHE A 152 -0.61 15.00 11.73
C PHE A 152 -1.76 15.99 11.53
N ILE A 153 -2.09 16.29 10.27
CA ILE A 153 -3.19 17.20 9.92
C ILE A 153 -4.54 16.56 10.27
N GLY A 154 -4.75 15.30 9.88
CA GLY A 154 -6.01 14.58 10.06
C GLY A 154 -6.38 14.41 11.52
N ILE A 155 -5.45 13.95 12.36
CA ILE A 155 -5.67 13.81 13.81
C ILE A 155 -5.99 15.16 14.43
N LYS A 156 -5.26 16.24 14.06
CA LYS A 156 -5.53 17.56 14.63
C LYS A 156 -6.91 18.10 14.23
N LEU A 157 -7.34 17.90 12.99
CA LEU A 157 -8.67 18.33 12.54
C LEU A 157 -9.78 17.55 13.25
N ILE A 158 -9.59 16.25 13.47
CA ILE A 158 -10.54 15.43 14.23
C ILE A 158 -10.58 15.88 15.69
N ASP A 159 -9.43 16.14 16.30
CA ASP A 159 -9.31 16.65 17.67
C ASP A 159 -10.08 17.96 17.86
N LEU A 160 -9.91 18.92 16.95
CA LEU A 160 -10.65 20.17 16.97
C LEU A 160 -12.16 19.98 16.85
N ALA A 161 -12.63 18.95 16.14
CA ALA A 161 -14.05 18.65 16.03
C ALA A 161 -14.57 17.93 17.28
N VAL A 162 -13.82 16.95 17.78
CA VAL A 162 -14.17 16.14 18.96
C VAL A 162 -14.21 16.98 20.23
N ALA A 163 -13.24 17.87 20.42
CA ALA A 163 -13.15 18.71 21.60
C ALA A 163 -14.28 19.75 21.70
N LEU A 164 -15.05 20.00 20.64
CA LEU A 164 -16.28 20.80 20.74
C LEU A 164 -17.42 20.05 21.45
N PHE A 165 -17.33 18.72 21.57
CA PHE A 165 -18.37 17.86 22.12
C PHE A 165 -17.98 17.19 23.45
N ILE A 166 -16.73 17.35 23.90
CA ILE A 166 -16.17 16.79 25.15
C ILE A 166 -15.69 17.95 26.02
#